data_AF-A0A5C7HFM2-F1
#
_entry.id   AF-A0A5C7HFM2-F1
#
_cell.length_a   1.000
_cell.length_b   1.000
_cell.length_c   1.000
_cell.angle_alpha   90.00
_cell.angle_beta   90.00
_cell.angle_gamma   90.00
#
_symmetry.space_group_name_H-M   'P 1'
#
loop_
_entity.id
_entity.type
_entity.pdbx_description
1 polymer ?
#
loop_
_entity_poly.entity_id
_entity_poly.type
_entity_poly.pdbx_seq_one_letter_code
_entity_poly.pdbx_strand_id
1 'polypeptide(L)'
;MGPVFEVHACATRSAQPKKPVDVQFGRNYVPTWAFDHIKYSNGGAEAQLILDKYTVNAKFCATQGKRWWDQKAFQDLDAAQYKRLKWVRQKYTIYNYCTDHVRFPTTPVECKRDRDI
;
A
#
# COMPACT_ATOMS: atom_id res chain seq x y z
N MET A 1 14.13 27.84 0.40
CA MET A 1 14.18 26.43 -0.03
C MET A 1 14.03 25.57 1.23
N GLY A 2 12.80 25.18 1.55
CA GLY A 2 12.55 24.29 2.70
C GLY A 2 12.86 22.84 2.33
N PRO A 3 13.31 21.99 3.28
CA PRO A 3 13.53 20.58 3.00
C PRO A 3 12.21 19.92 2.64
N VAL A 4 12.18 19.23 1.51
CA VAL A 4 11.09 18.33 1.15
C VAL A 4 11.18 17.14 2.11
N PHE A 5 10.25 17.06 3.06
CA PHE A 5 10.13 15.91 3.96
C PHE A 5 9.45 14.77 3.21
N GLU A 6 10.23 13.81 2.76
CA GLU A 6 9.74 12.63 2.03
C GLU A 6 9.33 11.54 3.03
N VAL A 7 8.03 11.44 3.30
CA VAL A 7 7.46 10.39 4.18
C VAL A 7 7.54 9.04 3.48
N HIS A 8 8.50 8.21 3.89
CA HIS A 8 8.62 6.84 3.42
C HIS A 8 7.68 5.94 4.22
N ALA A 9 6.47 5.72 3.70
CA ALA A 9 5.58 4.69 4.21
C ALA A 9 6.13 3.30 3.82
N CYS A 10 6.22 2.39 4.79
CA CYS A 10 6.46 0.98 4.53
C CYS A 10 5.19 0.38 3.92
N ALA A 11 5.12 0.46 2.59
CA ALA A 11 4.05 -0.10 1.79
C ALA A 11 4.55 -1.39 1.13
N THR A 12 4.07 -2.53 1.60
CA THR A 12 4.13 -3.77 0.84
C THR A 12 2.96 -3.77 -0.14
N ARG A 13 3.25 -3.95 -1.44
CA ARG A 13 2.18 -4.27 -2.40
C ARG A 13 1.53 -5.56 -1.92
N SER A 14 0.25 -5.49 -1.58
CA SER A 14 -0.54 -6.65 -1.15
C SER A 14 -1.73 -6.81 -2.08
N ALA A 15 -1.96 -8.04 -2.50
CA ALA A 15 -3.14 -8.44 -3.24
C ALA A 15 -4.36 -8.47 -2.33
N GLN A 16 -5.54 -8.25 -2.90
CA GLN A 16 -6.77 -8.36 -2.11
C GLN A 16 -6.96 -9.78 -1.58
N PRO A 17 -7.54 -9.96 -0.38
CA PRO A 17 -7.88 -11.27 0.14
C PRO A 17 -8.87 -12.05 -0.74
N LYS A 18 -8.68 -13.36 -0.82
CA LYS A 18 -9.63 -14.28 -1.49
C LYS A 18 -10.94 -14.45 -0.71
N LYS A 19 -10.88 -14.30 0.61
CA LYS A 19 -12.01 -14.31 1.55
C LYS A 19 -11.89 -13.08 2.44
N PRO A 20 -12.99 -12.49 2.92
CA PRO A 20 -12.94 -11.43 3.92
C PRO A 20 -12.06 -11.89 5.08
N VAL A 21 -10.96 -11.17 5.32
CA VAL A 21 -10.19 -11.35 6.54
C VAL A 21 -10.94 -10.56 7.58
N ASP A 22 -11.42 -11.23 8.63
CA ASP A 22 -12.05 -10.55 9.75
C ASP A 22 -10.98 -9.69 10.45
N VAL A 23 -11.01 -8.40 10.14
CA VAL A 23 -10.15 -7.38 10.72
C VAL A 23 -11.06 -6.37 11.41
N GLN A 24 -10.90 -6.22 12.73
CA GLN A 24 -11.59 -5.15 13.45
C GLN A 24 -11.26 -3.82 12.79
N PHE A 25 -12.27 -2.97 12.59
CA PHE A 25 -12.16 -1.70 11.84
C PHE A 25 -10.98 -0.83 12.31
N GLY A 26 -10.70 -0.78 13.61
CA GLY A 26 -9.56 -0.06 14.20
C GLY A 26 -8.17 -0.70 14.01
N ARG A 27 -8.09 -1.93 13.46
CA ARG A 27 -6.84 -2.67 13.21
C ARG A 27 -6.38 -2.64 11.75
N ASN A 28 -7.12 -1.99 10.86
CA ASN A 28 -6.71 -1.83 9.46
C ASN A 28 -5.73 -0.67 9.26
N TYR A 29 -5.70 0.27 10.19
CA TYR A 29 -4.70 1.34 10.25
C TYR A 29 -3.60 0.93 11.22
N VAL A 30 -2.67 0.12 10.74
CA VAL A 30 -1.43 -0.15 11.47
C VAL A 30 -0.42 0.88 11.00
N PRO A 31 -0.04 1.85 11.86
CA PRO A 31 1.08 2.71 11.53
C PRO A 31 2.31 1.83 11.39
N THR A 32 2.89 1.80 10.19
CA THR A 32 4.05 0.96 9.85
C THR A 32 5.39 1.65 10.12
N TRP A 33 5.34 2.87 10.64
CA TRP A 33 6.43 3.77 10.93
C TRP A 33 6.16 4.46 12.28
N ALA A 34 7.21 4.92 12.95
CA ALA A 34 7.10 5.68 14.21
C ALA A 34 6.39 4.95 15.36
N PHE A 35 6.57 3.63 15.51
CA PHE A 35 5.89 2.79 16.51
C PHE A 35 6.15 3.19 17.98
N ASP A 36 7.33 3.71 18.26
CA ASP A 36 7.80 4.29 19.52
C ASP A 36 7.27 5.71 19.76
N HIS A 37 6.70 6.35 18.74
CA HIS A 37 6.16 7.71 18.79
C HIS A 37 4.63 7.76 18.79
N ILE A 38 3.99 6.60 18.66
CA ILE A 38 2.53 6.51 18.63
C ILE A 38 2.05 6.12 20.01
N LYS A 39 1.48 7.08 20.72
CA LYS A 39 0.79 6.85 21.97
C LYS A 39 -0.69 6.66 21.68
N TYR A 40 -1.19 5.47 22.01
CA TYR A 40 -2.62 5.21 21.99
C TYR A 40 -3.22 5.64 23.33
N SER A 41 -4.16 6.58 23.29
CA SER A 41 -4.94 7.03 24.45
C SER A 41 -6.40 6.59 24.32
N ASN A 42 -7.14 6.68 25.43
CA ASN A 42 -8.57 6.39 25.50
C ASN A 42 -8.96 4.99 24.94
N GLY A 43 -8.27 3.94 25.41
CA GLY A 43 -8.56 2.56 24.98
C GLY A 43 -8.24 2.29 23.50
N GLY A 44 -7.41 3.12 22.86
CA GLY A 44 -7.06 3.01 21.44
C GLY A 44 -7.96 3.80 20.50
N ALA A 45 -8.89 4.60 21.03
CA ALA A 45 -9.75 5.49 20.25
C ALA A 45 -9.03 6.78 19.79
N GLU A 46 -7.88 7.10 20.38
CA GLU A 46 -7.05 8.24 20.02
C GLU A 46 -5.61 7.77 19.84
N ALA A 47 -4.94 8.26 18.78
CA ALA A 47 -3.55 7.99 18.50
C ALA A 47 -2.79 9.32 18.36
N GLN A 48 -1.86 9.58 19.27
CA GLN A 48 -0.99 10.75 19.25
C GLN A 48 0.36 10.40 18.63
N LEU A 49 0.76 11.19 17.63
CA LEU A 49 2.04 11.07 16.93
C LEU A 49 3.05 12.07 17.53
N ILE A 50 4.07 11.58 18.23
CA ILE A 50 5.13 12.41 18.84
C ILE A 50 6.44 12.16 18.07
N LEU A 51 6.57 12.72 16.88
CA LEU A 51 7.70 12.45 15.98
C LEU A 51 9.02 13.04 16.49
N ASP A 52 10.07 12.22 16.56
CA ASP A 52 11.44 12.67 16.77
C ASP A 52 12.27 12.59 15.47
N LYS A 53 13.50 13.12 15.51
CA LYS A 53 14.42 13.13 14.36
C LYS A 53 14.85 11.73 13.91
N TYR A 54 14.83 10.73 14.79
CA TYR A 54 15.33 9.39 14.49
C TYR A 54 14.34 8.59 13.67
N THR A 55 13.04 8.73 13.91
CA THR A 55 12.04 7.87 13.28
C THR A 55 11.54 8.32 11.95
N VAL A 56 11.62 9.61 11.63
CA VAL A 56 11.47 10.10 10.25
C VAL A 56 12.57 9.56 9.32
N ASN A 57 13.72 9.15 9.87
CA ASN A 57 14.83 8.55 9.12
C ASN A 57 14.80 7.02 9.11
N ALA A 58 13.88 6.38 9.85
CA ALA A 58 13.76 4.93 9.85
C ALA A 58 13.20 4.44 8.50
N LYS A 59 13.97 3.62 7.79
CA LYS A 59 13.59 3.04 6.48
C LYS A 59 13.07 1.60 6.59
N PHE A 60 12.69 1.16 7.79
CA PHE A 60 12.29 -0.23 8.04
C PHE A 60 11.04 -0.32 8.91
N CYS A 61 10.32 -1.43 8.74
CA CYS A 61 9.14 -1.79 9.48
C CYS A 61 9.50 -2.77 10.61
N ALA A 62 9.27 -2.43 11.88
CA ALA A 62 9.46 -3.38 12.99
C ALA A 62 8.56 -4.63 12.87
N THR A 63 7.43 -4.52 12.17
CA THR A 63 6.48 -5.63 11.94
C THR A 63 6.54 -6.22 10.54
N GLN A 64 7.58 -5.95 9.77
CA GLN A 64 7.74 -6.48 8.41
C GLN A 64 7.67 -8.02 8.43
N GLY A 65 6.83 -8.60 7.57
CA GLY A 65 6.67 -10.05 7.46
C GLY A 65 5.75 -10.68 8.50
N LYS A 66 5.32 -9.92 9.52
CA LYS A 66 4.47 -10.43 10.62
C LYS A 66 2.98 -10.18 10.38
N ARG A 67 2.62 -9.36 9.40
CA ARG A 67 1.23 -8.96 9.16
C ARG A 67 0.53 -9.90 8.19
N TRP A 68 -0.80 -9.92 8.24
CA TRP A 68 -1.58 -10.84 7.39
C TRP A 68 -1.39 -10.54 5.91
N TRP A 69 -1.20 -9.28 5.53
CA TRP A 69 -0.96 -8.85 4.14
C TRP A 69 0.47 -9.12 3.65
N ASP A 70 1.40 -9.40 4.57
CA ASP A 70 2.78 -9.76 4.21
C ASP A 70 2.91 -11.26 3.87
N GLN A 71 1.85 -12.04 4.09
CA GLN A 71 1.87 -13.48 3.89
C GLN A 71 1.87 -13.83 2.40
N LYS A 72 2.44 -14.99 2.06
CA LYS A 72 2.58 -15.48 0.67
C LYS A 72 1.29 -15.42 -0.14
N ALA A 73 0.15 -15.65 0.51
CA ALA A 73 -1.17 -15.61 -0.14
C ALA A 73 -1.57 -14.23 -0.67
N PHE A 74 -0.89 -13.16 -0.25
CA PHE A 74 -1.18 -11.77 -0.59
C PHE A 74 -0.04 -11.10 -1.36
N GLN A 75 0.99 -11.84 -1.78
CA GLN A 75 2.09 -11.28 -2.56
C GLN A 75 1.69 -10.96 -4.01
N ASP A 76 0.70 -11.68 -4.56
CA ASP A 76 0.18 -11.46 -5.91
C ASP A 76 -1.31 -11.82 -5.97
N LEU A 77 -2.02 -11.25 -6.95
CA LEU A 77 -3.41 -11.59 -7.24
C LEU A 77 -3.48 -12.99 -7.84
N ASP A 78 -4.54 -13.72 -7.52
CA ASP A 78 -4.79 -15.00 -8.18
C ASP A 78 -5.40 -14.83 -9.59
N ALA A 79 -5.50 -15.93 -10.33
CA ALA A 79 -6.02 -15.92 -11.68
C ALA A 79 -7.47 -15.40 -11.78
N ALA A 80 -8.31 -15.63 -10.77
CA ALA A 80 -9.70 -15.16 -10.78
C ALA A 80 -9.76 -13.65 -10.55
N GLN A 81 -8.96 -13.13 -9.63
CA GLN A 81 -8.81 -11.70 -9.37
C GLN A 81 -8.25 -10.98 -10.60
N TYR A 82 -7.23 -11.54 -11.26
CA TYR A 82 -6.72 -10.98 -12.51
C TYR A 82 -7.75 -10.97 -13.64
N LYS A 83 -8.61 -11.99 -13.75
CA LYS A 83 -9.73 -11.99 -14.72
C LYS A 83 -10.73 -10.86 -14.45
N ARG A 84 -11.07 -10.64 -13.18
CA ARG A 84 -11.96 -9.53 -12.77
C ARG A 84 -11.31 -8.17 -13.08
N LEU A 85 -10.04 -8.01 -12.73
CA LEU A 85 -9.27 -6.80 -13.03
C LEU A 85 -9.24 -6.50 -14.53
N LYS A 86 -8.97 -7.53 -15.36
CA LYS A 86 -9.00 -7.40 -16.83
C LYS A 86 -10.38 -6.95 -17.33
N TRP A 87 -11.45 -7.52 -16.81
CA TRP A 87 -12.81 -7.14 -17.20
C TRP A 87 -13.12 -5.68 -16.85
N VAL A 88 -12.74 -5.22 -15.65
CA VAL A 88 -12.88 -3.82 -15.23
C VAL A 88 -12.09 -2.91 -16.18
N ARG A 89 -10.82 -3.24 -16.44
CA ARG A 89 -9.96 -2.48 -17.36
C ARG A 89 -10.53 -2.35 -18.77
N GLN A 90 -11.20 -3.39 -19.27
CA GLN A 90 -11.79 -3.39 -20.61
C GLN A 90 -13.13 -2.66 -20.72
N LYS A 91 -13.88 -2.54 -19.62
CA LYS A 91 -15.27 -2.06 -19.65
C LYS A 91 -15.49 -0.71 -18.99
N TYR A 92 -14.66 -0.35 -17.99
CA TYR A 92 -14.90 0.80 -17.12
C TYR A 92 -13.73 1.77 -17.05
N THR A 93 -12.55 1.42 -17.57
CA THR A 93 -11.41 2.33 -17.59
C THR A 93 -11.55 3.34 -18.73
N ILE A 94 -11.81 4.60 -18.35
CA ILE A 94 -11.94 5.74 -19.28
C ILE A 94 -10.62 6.45 -19.55
N TYR A 95 -9.61 6.27 -18.69
CA TYR A 95 -8.27 6.81 -18.84
C TYR A 95 -7.26 5.84 -18.22
N ASN A 96 -6.15 5.60 -18.92
CA ASN A 96 -5.05 4.78 -18.46
C ASN A 96 -3.72 5.38 -18.91
N TYR A 97 -2.89 5.77 -17.94
CA TYR A 97 -1.58 6.36 -18.20
C TYR A 97 -0.63 5.41 -18.94
N CYS A 98 -0.78 4.09 -18.76
CA CYS A 98 0.04 3.09 -19.44
C CYS A 98 -0.18 3.07 -20.96
N THR A 99 -1.34 3.52 -21.44
CA THR A 99 -1.70 3.62 -22.86
C THR A 99 -1.69 5.06 -23.38
N ASP A 100 -1.40 6.04 -22.51
CA ASP A 100 -1.27 7.44 -22.88
C ASP A 100 0.12 7.71 -23.44
N HIS A 101 0.32 7.32 -24.71
CA HIS A 101 1.60 7.49 -25.40
C HIS A 101 1.93 8.95 -25.74
N VAL A 102 0.95 9.86 -25.64
CA VAL A 102 1.17 11.30 -25.80
C VAL A 102 1.92 11.83 -24.59
N ARG A 103 1.46 11.47 -23.39
CA ARG A 103 2.10 11.88 -22.13
C ARG A 103 3.34 11.06 -21.78
N PHE A 104 3.30 9.75 -22.07
CA PHE A 104 4.36 8.79 -21.78
C PHE A 104 4.77 8.04 -23.05
N PRO A 105 5.66 8.64 -23.88
CA PRO A 105 6.12 8.00 -25.12
C PRO A 105 6.77 6.64 -24.89
N THR A 106 7.47 6.49 -23.77
CA THR A 106 7.97 5.21 -23.26
C THR A 106 7.04 4.67 -22.19
N THR A 107 6.50 3.47 -22.42
CA THR A 107 5.62 2.83 -21.44
C THR A 107 6.36 2.55 -20.13
N PRO A 108 5.81 2.98 -18.97
CA PRO A 108 6.39 2.68 -17.66
C PRO A 108 6.52 1.18 -17.41
N VAL A 109 7.62 0.77 -16.76
CA VAL A 109 7.99 -0.66 -16.60
C VAL A 109 7.00 -1.45 -15.75
N GLU A 110 6.31 -0.78 -14.83
CA GLU A 110 5.28 -1.35 -13.98
C GLU A 110 4.05 -1.77 -14.76
N CYS A 111 3.72 -1.12 -15.88
CA CYS A 111 2.49 -1.36 -16.63
C CYS A 111 2.35 -2.83 -17.07
N LYS A 112 3.47 -3.46 -17.46
CA LYS A 112 3.50 -4.87 -17.84
C LYS A 112 3.30 -5.79 -16.63
N ARG A 113 3.96 -5.49 -15.50
CA ARG A 113 3.83 -6.26 -14.26
C ARG A 113 2.40 -6.16 -13.71
N ASP A 114 1.86 -4.96 -13.70
CA ASP A 114 0.57 -4.62 -13.11
C ASP A 114 -0.59 -4.99 -14.07
N ARG A 115 -0.27 -5.47 -15.29
CA ARG A 115 -1.18 -5.95 -16.36
C ARG A 115 -2.13 -4.88 -16.90
N ASP A 116 -1.66 -3.63 -16.93
CA ASP A 116 -2.38 -2.48 -17.47
C ASP A 116 -2.27 -2.39 -19.01
N ILE A 117 -1.45 -3.25 -19.62
CA ILE A 117 -1.27 -3.45 -21.07
C ILE A 117 -1.26 -4.94 -21.44
#